data_AF-A0A9E1IE54-F1
#
_entry.id   AF-A0A9E1IE54-F1
#
_cell.length_a   1.000
_cell.length_b   1.000
_cell.length_c   1.000
_cell.angle_alpha   90.00
_cell.angle_beta   90.00
_cell.angle_gamma   90.00
#
_symmetry.space_group_name_H-M   'P 1'
#
loop_
_entity.id
_entity.type
_entity.pdbx_description
1 polymer ?
#
loop_
_entity_poly.entity_id
_entity_poly.type
_entity_poly.pdbx_seq_one_letter_code
_entity_poly.pdbx_strand_id
1 'polypeptide(L)'
;MSFLPLFLVLSCNPVPDADSTRGGRVDIYFNDPGTRVDNLWEPDVIDVMVDLIDNANVTIDFAVMGFGRQEVIDAFLRAYDRGVTVRMVGDAGHLYNDGYRQFIERQIPIVTGNLDAIMHDKFMIVDRRFVFGGTANWTDTDLRHNSNNFFLIDSPEVCSDFQAEFLQMWDGAFGHQKVEIDNGRVYQVGDTQVEVWFSPNEDAVGRILELVDAAEESIRFTIFAFTKDQVGSAFIRKLEHWRTEDDYDGDLDHRDRKSVAGVIDQSQLHSNGQYHEVFRLLGAGADLRMDGNDSSKQPGDYQAGGGRMHSKTMIIDAYGEDPLVISGSFNWSASATASNDEFLLVMRGERVARMYDDYFEDNWAIGRRMGGDRVGENDVEAGDVVINEVLWFGLNDQDADGFDEFLELRNMTDKELNLDLWQIANPDDFVVGFPPGSSIAPHGYFTILDHTLEAYEDGAPQDSLSAFSNGDLVVNSFNDNRQSRLYLKDGLMELFLKDPDANILDAAGDGGPAFAGGPSGGKVYSMERNDTPGDGATDAAWHSCSLNEGGVNVTEAFRNEIIATPGQANSP
;
A
#
# COMPACT_ATOMS: atom_id res chain seq x y z
N MET A 1 22.03 39.69 -35.03
CA MET A 1 21.12 38.56 -34.73
C MET A 1 21.57 37.99 -33.40
N SER A 2 21.02 38.53 -32.32
CA SER A 2 21.27 38.06 -30.95
C SER A 2 20.20 37.03 -30.61
N PHE A 3 20.63 35.90 -30.06
CA PHE A 3 19.74 34.92 -29.45
C PHE A 3 19.17 35.51 -28.15
N LEU A 4 17.83 35.55 -28.06
CA LEU A 4 17.13 35.69 -26.78
C LEU A 4 16.98 34.28 -26.17
N PRO A 5 17.20 34.10 -24.86
CA PRO A 5 16.80 32.88 -24.19
C PRO A 5 15.29 32.89 -23.95
N LEU A 6 14.69 31.72 -24.12
CA LEU A 6 13.27 31.42 -23.96
C LEU A 6 12.92 31.50 -22.48
N PHE A 7 12.07 32.46 -22.11
CA PHE A 7 11.46 32.53 -20.78
C PHE A 7 10.46 31.37 -20.63
N LEU A 8 10.68 30.53 -19.62
CA LEU A 8 9.68 29.59 -19.13
C LEU A 8 8.42 30.33 -18.69
N VAL A 9 7.28 29.82 -19.13
CA VAL A 9 5.96 30.27 -18.71
C VAL A 9 5.71 29.73 -17.31
N LEU A 10 5.95 30.58 -16.31
CA LEU A 10 5.46 30.41 -14.95
C LEU A 10 3.92 30.55 -14.94
N SER A 11 3.20 29.47 -14.72
CA SER A 11 1.87 29.56 -14.11
C SER A 11 2.01 29.46 -12.60
N CYS A 12 1.90 30.62 -11.95
CA CYS A 12 1.65 30.81 -10.50
C CYS A 12 2.65 30.21 -9.50
N ASN A 13 3.92 30.59 -9.59
CA ASN A 13 4.79 30.70 -8.41
C ASN A 13 5.84 31.78 -8.68
N PRO A 14 5.84 32.95 -8.00
CA PRO A 14 6.96 33.87 -8.13
C PRO A 14 8.21 33.20 -7.54
N VAL A 15 9.33 33.31 -8.26
CA VAL A 15 10.66 33.00 -7.71
C VAL A 15 10.83 33.79 -6.41
N PRO A 16 11.21 33.18 -5.28
CA PRO A 16 11.45 33.91 -4.04
C PRO A 16 12.46 35.03 -4.30
N ASP A 17 12.08 36.28 -4.04
CA ASP A 17 13.02 37.39 -4.09
C ASP A 17 13.95 37.27 -2.87
N ALA A 18 15.24 37.54 -3.05
CA ALA A 18 16.26 37.35 -2.03
C ALA A 18 16.00 38.19 -0.75
N ASP A 19 15.09 39.15 -0.82
CA ASP A 19 14.64 40.01 0.28
C ASP A 19 13.24 39.68 0.84
N SER A 20 12.54 38.64 0.35
CA SER A 20 11.15 38.32 0.75
C SER A 20 10.95 37.08 1.62
N THR A 21 11.98 36.56 2.31
CA THR A 21 11.77 35.62 3.44
C THR A 21 11.73 36.39 4.75
N ARG A 22 10.58 37.04 5.04
CA ARG A 22 10.25 37.52 6.40
C ARG A 22 9.07 36.75 7.02
N GLY A 23 8.97 35.48 6.67
CA GLY A 23 8.09 34.46 7.22
C GLY A 23 8.39 33.19 6.44
N GLY A 24 8.72 32.10 7.13
CA GLY A 24 9.03 30.80 6.53
C GLY A 24 7.94 30.30 5.58
N ARG A 25 8.21 29.26 4.78
CA ARG A 25 7.23 28.63 3.88
C ARG A 25 7.21 27.12 4.11
N VAL A 26 6.03 26.53 3.90
CA VAL A 26 5.82 25.08 3.81
C VAL A 26 5.57 24.74 2.34
N ASP A 27 6.54 24.10 1.72
CA ASP A 27 6.43 23.56 0.36
C ASP A 27 6.11 22.07 0.41
N ILE A 28 5.21 21.63 -0.48
CA ILE A 28 4.71 20.26 -0.55
C ILE A 28 5.04 19.71 -1.94
N TYR A 29 5.51 18.47 -1.97
CA TYR A 29 5.83 17.74 -3.19
C TYR A 29 5.19 16.35 -3.13
N PHE A 30 4.96 15.78 -4.30
CA PHE A 30 4.44 14.42 -4.44
C PHE A 30 5.30 13.69 -5.45
N ASN A 31 5.36 12.36 -5.37
CA ASN A 31 5.68 11.53 -6.51
C ASN A 31 4.49 10.59 -6.74
N ASP A 32 4.10 10.41 -8.00
CA ASP A 32 3.04 9.47 -8.36
C ASP A 32 3.43 8.68 -9.61
N PRO A 33 4.37 7.75 -9.46
CA PRO A 33 4.75 6.88 -10.56
C PRO A 33 3.68 5.81 -10.77
N GLY A 34 3.18 5.63 -12.00
CA GLY A 34 2.39 4.43 -12.35
C GLY A 34 1.14 4.61 -13.19
N THR A 35 0.64 5.82 -13.34
CA THR A 35 -0.52 6.06 -14.22
C THR A 35 -0.32 7.22 -15.20
N ARG A 36 0.72 8.02 -14.98
CA ARG A 36 0.99 9.22 -15.76
C ARG A 36 2.48 9.34 -16.05
N VAL A 37 2.94 8.62 -17.08
CA VAL A 37 4.31 8.80 -17.63
C VAL A 37 4.57 10.27 -18.02
N ASP A 38 3.50 11.04 -18.25
CA ASP A 38 3.53 12.47 -18.58
C ASP A 38 3.28 13.42 -17.37
N ASN A 39 3.01 12.93 -16.15
CA ASN A 39 2.86 13.74 -14.92
C ASN A 39 3.81 13.28 -13.80
N LEU A 40 5.11 13.20 -14.06
CA LEU A 40 6.05 13.39 -12.95
C LEU A 40 5.75 14.78 -12.37
N TRP A 41 5.43 14.84 -11.08
CA TRP A 41 5.21 16.11 -10.40
C TRP A 41 6.48 16.94 -10.54
N GLU A 42 6.34 18.17 -11.00
CA GLU A 42 7.45 19.11 -11.18
C GLU A 42 7.50 20.08 -9.99
N PRO A 43 8.66 20.23 -9.32
CA PRO A 43 9.94 19.56 -9.59
C PRO A 43 9.99 18.09 -9.11
N ASP A 44 10.83 17.27 -9.75
CA ASP A 44 11.18 15.92 -9.27
C ASP A 44 11.75 16.03 -7.84
N VAL A 45 11.20 15.25 -6.91
CA VAL A 45 11.61 15.26 -5.50
C VAL A 45 13.09 14.92 -5.32
N ILE A 46 13.66 14.08 -6.19
CA ILE A 46 15.07 13.72 -6.13
C ILE A 46 15.94 14.95 -6.41
N ASP A 47 15.54 15.79 -7.36
CA ASP A 47 16.22 17.04 -7.66
C ASP A 47 16.10 18.02 -6.49
N VAL A 48 14.91 18.12 -5.87
CA VAL A 48 14.72 18.94 -4.66
C VAL A 48 15.65 18.50 -3.52
N MET A 49 15.75 17.19 -3.27
CA MET A 49 16.64 16.63 -2.25
C MET A 49 18.11 16.93 -2.55
N VAL A 50 18.55 16.65 -3.78
CA VAL A 50 19.93 16.89 -4.22
C VAL A 50 20.29 18.37 -4.11
N ASP A 51 19.41 19.27 -4.58
CA ASP A 51 19.63 20.71 -4.50
C ASP A 51 19.72 21.19 -3.05
N LEU A 52 18.85 20.71 -2.16
CA LEU A 52 18.90 21.08 -0.75
C LEU A 52 20.22 20.64 -0.09
N ILE A 53 20.65 19.41 -0.36
CA ILE A 53 21.91 18.85 0.17
C ILE A 53 23.14 19.55 -0.42
N ASP A 54 23.13 19.83 -1.72
CA ASP A 54 24.25 20.49 -2.39
C ASP A 54 24.42 21.96 -1.99
N ASN A 55 23.35 22.61 -1.54
CA ASN A 55 23.38 23.98 -1.02
C ASN A 55 23.61 24.07 0.51
N ALA A 56 23.71 22.95 1.22
CA ALA A 56 24.02 22.92 2.65
C ALA A 56 25.42 23.50 2.94
N ASN A 57 25.52 24.32 4.00
CA ASN A 57 26.74 25.08 4.32
C ASN A 57 27.43 24.64 5.60
N VAL A 58 26.68 24.16 6.59
CA VAL A 58 27.17 23.93 7.96
C VAL A 58 26.88 22.52 8.44
N THR A 59 25.61 22.10 8.42
CA THR A 59 25.18 20.82 9.02
C THR A 59 24.07 20.17 8.22
N ILE A 60 24.13 18.84 8.11
CA ILE A 60 23.00 17.99 7.74
C ILE A 60 22.90 16.86 8.77
N ASP A 61 21.80 16.86 9.51
CA ASP A 61 21.42 15.76 10.40
C ASP A 61 20.19 15.08 9.83
N PHE A 62 20.20 13.76 9.66
CA PHE A 62 19.06 13.07 9.05
C PHE A 62 18.80 11.70 9.66
N ALA A 63 17.53 11.33 9.74
CA ALA A 63 17.06 10.02 10.12
C ALA A 63 16.31 9.41 8.94
N VAL A 64 16.72 8.21 8.51
CA VAL A 64 16.08 7.51 7.39
C VAL A 64 16.15 5.99 7.58
N MET A 65 15.01 5.31 7.46
CA MET A 65 14.95 3.85 7.51
C MET A 65 15.64 3.21 6.29
N GLY A 66 15.04 3.28 5.10
CA GLY A 66 15.64 2.79 3.86
C GLY A 66 16.44 3.87 3.12
N PHE A 67 17.69 3.59 2.75
CA PHE A 67 18.59 4.53 2.07
C PHE A 67 19.44 3.87 0.99
N GLY A 68 18.92 3.83 -0.23
CA GLY A 68 19.53 3.12 -1.37
C GLY A 68 19.66 3.94 -2.65
N ARG A 69 19.10 5.15 -2.73
CA ARG A 69 19.11 5.90 -3.98
C ARG A 69 20.44 6.60 -4.25
N GLN A 70 21.16 6.17 -5.28
CA GLN A 70 22.55 6.59 -5.53
C GLN A 70 22.71 8.11 -5.71
N GLU A 71 21.82 8.80 -6.42
CA GLU A 71 21.92 10.24 -6.66
C GLU A 71 21.82 11.05 -5.35
N VAL A 72 20.96 10.59 -4.43
CA VAL A 72 20.81 11.18 -3.09
C VAL A 72 22.04 10.86 -2.25
N ILE A 73 22.52 9.60 -2.28
CA ILE A 73 23.77 9.20 -1.61
C ILE A 73 24.92 10.09 -2.07
N ASP A 74 25.13 10.24 -3.38
CA ASP A 74 26.19 11.05 -3.96
C ASP A 74 26.11 12.51 -3.51
N ALA A 75 24.91 13.07 -3.32
CA ALA A 75 24.75 14.43 -2.79
C ALA A 75 25.26 14.54 -1.34
N PHE A 76 24.92 13.60 -0.46
CA PHE A 76 25.45 13.59 0.91
C PHE A 76 26.97 13.45 0.94
N LEU A 77 27.50 12.57 0.08
CA LEU A 77 28.93 12.34 -0.08
C LEU A 77 29.64 13.62 -0.54
N ARG A 78 29.07 14.36 -1.51
CA ARG A 78 29.56 15.69 -1.92
C ARG A 78 29.50 16.69 -0.77
N ALA A 79 28.42 16.74 0.00
CA ALA A 79 28.30 17.66 1.13
C ALA A 79 29.37 17.40 2.20
N TYR A 80 29.58 16.14 2.55
CA TYR A 80 30.65 15.72 3.46
C TYR A 80 32.04 16.13 2.93
N ASP A 81 32.31 15.88 1.65
CA ASP A 81 33.59 16.22 1.02
C ASP A 81 33.82 17.76 0.96
N ARG A 82 32.75 18.56 0.93
CA ARG A 82 32.81 20.04 1.07
C ARG A 82 33.09 20.51 2.51
N GLY A 83 33.06 19.62 3.50
CA GLY A 83 33.28 19.92 4.90
C GLY A 83 32.01 20.26 5.69
N VAL A 84 30.82 19.98 5.14
CA VAL A 84 29.55 20.03 5.88
C VAL A 84 29.57 18.93 6.95
N THR A 85 29.09 19.22 8.15
CA THR A 85 28.93 18.19 9.19
C THR A 85 27.72 17.32 8.83
N VAL A 86 27.95 16.07 8.47
CA VAL A 86 26.89 15.12 8.12
C VAL A 86 26.79 14.05 9.21
N ARG A 87 25.58 13.83 9.75
CA ARG A 87 25.29 12.79 10.75
C ARG A 87 24.01 12.04 10.40
N MET A 88 24.06 10.72 10.52
CA MET A 88 22.95 9.83 10.15
C MET A 88 22.44 9.02 11.34
N VAL A 89 21.13 9.01 11.55
CA VAL A 89 20.43 7.99 12.33
C VAL A 89 19.75 7.01 11.37
N GLY A 90 19.88 5.72 11.62
CA GLY A 90 19.37 4.66 10.77
C GLY A 90 18.66 3.54 11.53
N ASP A 91 17.92 2.72 10.79
CA ASP A 91 17.30 1.50 11.29
C ASP A 91 18.33 0.35 11.30
N ALA A 92 18.39 -0.40 12.40
CA ALA A 92 19.37 -1.49 12.54
C ALA A 92 19.11 -2.67 11.59
N GLY A 93 17.87 -2.84 11.09
CA GLY A 93 17.51 -3.85 10.11
C GLY A 93 17.93 -3.52 8.67
N HIS A 94 18.34 -2.28 8.39
CA HIS A 94 18.58 -1.78 7.02
C HIS A 94 20.06 -1.61 6.66
N LEU A 95 20.98 -2.18 7.44
CA LEU A 95 22.43 -2.08 7.21
C LEU A 95 22.89 -2.60 5.84
N TYR A 96 22.07 -3.41 5.16
CA TYR A 96 22.35 -3.94 3.82
C TYR A 96 22.15 -2.89 2.71
N ASN A 97 21.47 -1.78 2.98
CA ASN A 97 21.24 -0.70 2.00
C ASN A 97 22.56 -0.01 1.58
N ASP A 98 22.68 0.40 0.32
CA ASP A 98 23.92 0.97 -0.24
C ASP A 98 24.37 2.26 0.47
N GLY A 99 23.44 3.12 0.88
CA GLY A 99 23.76 4.37 1.57
C GLY A 99 24.41 4.11 2.94
N TYR A 100 23.89 3.15 3.69
CA TYR A 100 24.46 2.70 4.97
C TYR A 100 25.89 2.17 4.78
N ARG A 101 26.07 1.26 3.82
CA ARG A 101 27.39 0.67 3.52
C ARG A 101 28.41 1.74 3.14
N GLN A 102 28.05 2.67 2.26
CA GLN A 102 28.93 3.75 1.82
C GLN A 102 29.28 4.71 2.97
N PHE A 103 28.34 5.04 3.85
CA PHE A 103 28.61 5.87 5.04
C PHE A 103 29.61 5.19 6.00
N ILE A 104 29.43 3.89 6.26
CA ILE A 104 30.34 3.09 7.09
C ILE A 104 31.73 3.03 6.48
N GLU A 105 31.83 2.73 5.18
CA GLU A 105 33.11 2.65 4.46
C GLU A 105 33.86 3.99 4.43
N ARG A 106 33.12 5.09 4.27
CA ARG A 106 33.65 6.47 4.29
C ARG A 106 33.90 6.99 5.70
N GLN A 107 33.53 6.24 6.74
CA GLN A 107 33.59 6.64 8.14
C GLN A 107 32.80 7.93 8.43
N ILE A 108 31.70 8.14 7.71
CA ILE A 108 30.74 9.21 7.99
C ILE A 108 29.94 8.80 9.24
N PRO A 109 29.78 9.69 10.24
CA PRO A 109 29.13 9.32 11.50
C PRO A 109 27.69 8.80 11.31
N ILE A 110 27.45 7.57 11.79
CA ILE A 110 26.15 6.89 11.77
C ILE A 110 25.85 6.26 13.14
N VAL A 111 24.58 6.32 13.56
CA VAL A 111 24.02 5.57 14.70
C VAL A 111 22.81 4.79 14.21
N THR A 112 22.71 3.51 14.55
CA THR A 112 21.57 2.66 14.17
C THR A 112 20.93 2.03 15.40
N GLY A 113 19.61 1.87 15.39
CA GLY A 113 18.90 1.33 16.55
C GLY A 113 17.52 0.77 16.26
N ASN A 114 16.73 0.69 17.33
CA ASN A 114 15.40 0.09 17.42
C ASN A 114 15.29 -1.39 16.99
N LEU A 115 16.22 -2.25 17.45
CA LEU A 115 16.25 -3.68 17.09
C LEU A 115 14.97 -4.47 17.40
N ASP A 116 14.18 -4.03 18.39
CA ASP A 116 12.94 -4.70 18.80
C ASP A 116 11.70 -4.17 18.04
N ALA A 117 11.86 -3.11 17.23
CA ALA A 117 10.85 -2.56 16.34
C ALA A 117 11.54 -1.94 15.10
N ILE A 118 11.19 -0.71 14.70
CA ILE A 118 11.82 0.00 13.58
C ILE A 118 12.01 1.48 13.87
N MET A 119 13.15 2.03 13.44
CA MET A 119 13.34 3.48 13.31
C MET A 119 12.74 3.88 11.95
N HIS A 120 11.50 4.37 11.95
CA HIS A 120 10.70 4.57 10.74
C HIS A 120 10.66 6.04 10.30
N ASP A 121 11.49 6.91 10.86
CA ASP A 121 11.61 8.30 10.40
C ASP A 121 12.28 8.41 9.03
N LYS A 122 11.89 9.46 8.28
CA LYS A 122 12.48 9.87 6.99
C LYS A 122 12.50 11.40 6.88
N PHE A 123 13.48 12.03 7.53
CA PHE A 123 13.67 13.47 7.48
C PHE A 123 15.16 13.85 7.48
N MET A 124 15.46 15.04 6.98
CA MET A 124 16.74 15.74 7.14
C MET A 124 16.53 17.17 7.62
N ILE A 125 17.47 17.62 8.44
CA ILE A 125 17.58 18.98 8.96
C ILE A 125 18.83 19.60 8.34
N VAL A 126 18.64 20.64 7.54
CA VAL A 126 19.73 21.32 6.83
C VAL A 126 19.94 22.70 7.43
N ASP A 127 21.19 22.95 7.86
CA ASP A 127 21.67 24.21 8.43
C ASP A 127 20.84 24.75 9.60
N ARG A 128 20.08 23.88 10.30
CA ARG A 128 19.13 24.22 11.38
C ARG A 128 18.08 25.26 10.95
N ARG A 129 17.71 25.23 9.68
CA ARG A 129 16.75 26.15 9.06
C ARG A 129 15.67 25.41 8.28
N PHE A 130 16.06 24.38 7.56
CA PHE A 130 15.15 23.61 6.72
C PHE A 130 14.94 22.22 7.28
N VAL A 131 13.69 21.79 7.36
CA VAL A 131 13.34 20.37 7.52
C VAL A 131 12.76 19.88 6.20
N PHE A 132 13.36 18.85 5.63
CA PHE A 132 12.78 18.09 4.53
C PHE A 132 12.43 16.70 5.03
N GLY A 133 11.28 16.18 4.65
CA GLY A 133 10.90 14.82 5.01
C GLY A 133 9.63 14.39 4.31
N GLY A 134 9.11 13.23 4.68
CA GLY A 134 7.88 12.73 4.11
C GLY A 134 7.62 11.28 4.46
N THR A 135 6.85 10.65 3.59
CA THR A 135 6.40 9.27 3.73
C THR A 135 7.41 8.24 3.22
N ALA A 136 8.27 8.64 2.28
CA ALA A 136 9.14 7.76 1.51
C ALA A 136 10.46 7.41 2.21
N ASN A 137 10.85 6.14 2.15
CA ASN A 137 12.26 5.76 2.21
C ASN A 137 13.02 6.38 1.03
N TRP A 138 14.33 6.56 1.17
CA TRP A 138 15.18 7.09 0.11
C TRP A 138 15.78 5.96 -0.71
N THR A 139 14.93 5.05 -1.19
CA THR A 139 15.26 3.91 -2.06
C THR A 139 14.76 4.17 -3.48
N ASP A 140 15.17 3.35 -4.45
CA ASP A 140 14.65 3.49 -5.82
C ASP A 140 13.15 3.21 -5.87
N THR A 141 12.70 2.17 -5.16
CA THR A 141 11.29 1.78 -5.07
C THR A 141 10.40 2.90 -4.54
N ASP A 142 10.73 3.48 -3.38
CA ASP A 142 9.87 4.52 -2.80
C ASP A 142 9.93 5.85 -3.58
N LEU A 143 11.09 6.22 -4.13
CA LEU A 143 11.23 7.49 -4.84
C LEU A 143 10.75 7.42 -6.30
N ARG A 144 10.68 6.23 -6.93
CA ARG A 144 10.31 6.07 -8.34
C ARG A 144 9.12 5.19 -8.64
N HIS A 145 8.66 4.33 -7.72
CA HIS A 145 7.58 3.37 -8.00
C HIS A 145 6.43 3.48 -6.99
N ASN A 146 6.63 4.01 -5.78
CA ASN A 146 5.55 4.19 -4.82
C ASN A 146 5.03 5.63 -4.79
N SER A 147 3.72 5.81 -4.58
CA SER A 147 3.09 7.12 -4.47
C SER A 147 3.31 7.70 -3.09
N ASN A 148 4.16 8.73 -2.96
CA ASN A 148 4.55 9.37 -1.70
C ASN A 148 4.30 10.87 -1.73
N ASN A 149 4.27 11.46 -0.54
CA ASN A 149 4.30 12.90 -0.33
C ASN A 149 5.50 13.32 0.53
N PHE A 150 5.91 14.57 0.33
CA PHE A 150 7.07 15.20 0.93
C PHE A 150 6.78 16.65 1.30
N PHE A 151 7.55 17.17 2.25
CA PHE A 151 7.52 18.57 2.66
C PHE A 151 8.92 19.16 2.74
N LEU A 152 9.00 20.46 2.53
CA LEU A 152 10.14 21.31 2.89
C LEU A 152 9.63 22.49 3.72
N ILE A 153 10.11 22.60 4.96
CA ILE A 153 9.69 23.61 5.92
C ILE A 153 10.88 24.52 6.24
N ASP A 154 10.80 25.81 5.91
CA ASP A 154 11.76 26.84 6.31
C ASP A 154 11.34 27.43 7.67
N SER A 155 11.75 26.78 8.76
CA SER A 155 11.40 27.21 10.12
C SER A 155 12.44 26.73 11.14
N PRO A 156 13.24 27.63 11.74
CA PRO A 156 14.16 27.28 12.82
C PRO A 156 13.47 26.64 14.03
N GLU A 157 12.24 27.04 14.32
CA GLU A 157 11.44 26.50 15.42
C GLU A 157 11.06 25.04 15.15
N VAL A 158 10.52 24.74 13.96
CA VAL A 158 10.22 23.35 13.56
C VAL A 158 11.52 22.52 13.49
N CYS A 159 12.62 23.10 13.00
CA CYS A 159 13.93 22.44 13.02
C CYS A 159 14.38 22.06 14.43
N SER A 160 14.06 22.88 15.44
CA SER A 160 14.45 22.59 16.82
C SER A 160 13.80 21.31 17.34
N ASP A 161 12.58 21.02 16.91
CA ASP A 161 11.80 19.86 17.35
C ASP A 161 12.37 18.58 16.75
N PHE A 162 12.53 18.56 15.41
CA PHE A 162 13.19 17.45 14.72
C PHE A 162 14.64 17.27 15.18
N GLN A 163 15.35 18.36 15.51
CA GLN A 163 16.71 18.27 16.02
C GLN A 163 16.76 17.62 17.39
N ALA A 164 15.81 17.98 18.27
CA ALA A 164 15.71 17.37 19.59
C ALA A 164 15.46 15.86 19.45
N GLU A 165 14.54 15.47 18.58
CA GLU A 165 14.24 14.07 18.30
C GLU A 165 15.46 13.32 17.74
N PHE A 166 16.08 13.86 16.69
CA PHE A 166 17.31 13.30 16.11
C PHE A 166 18.39 13.09 17.17
N LEU A 167 18.58 14.05 18.09
CA LEU A 167 19.63 13.97 19.11
C LEU A 167 19.36 12.85 20.13
N GLN A 168 18.10 12.52 20.44
CA GLN A 168 17.79 11.38 21.32
C GLN A 168 18.29 10.07 20.70
N MET A 169 17.94 9.85 19.43
CA MET A 169 18.36 8.65 18.69
C MET A 169 19.87 8.64 18.43
N TRP A 170 20.45 9.80 18.13
CA TRP A 170 21.89 9.97 17.99
C TRP A 170 22.65 9.60 19.27
N ASP A 171 22.08 9.90 20.44
CA ASP A 171 22.62 9.52 21.75
C ASP A 171 22.26 8.07 22.15
N GLY A 172 21.60 7.32 21.27
CA GLY A 172 21.31 5.89 21.40
C GLY A 172 19.95 5.56 22.01
N ALA A 173 19.08 6.54 22.23
CA ALA A 173 17.72 6.33 22.75
C ALA A 173 16.72 6.18 21.60
N PHE A 174 16.12 4.99 21.50
CA PHE A 174 15.11 4.65 20.48
C PHE A 174 13.82 4.15 21.14
N GLY A 175 12.69 4.26 20.44
CA GLY A 175 11.37 3.91 20.92
C GLY A 175 11.11 4.53 22.30
N HIS A 176 10.58 3.74 23.23
CA HIS A 176 10.28 4.18 24.60
C HIS A 176 11.49 4.59 25.46
N GLN A 177 12.72 4.46 24.97
CA GLN A 177 13.89 5.00 25.67
C GLN A 177 14.02 6.52 25.50
N LYS A 178 13.35 7.08 24.49
CA LYS A 178 13.23 8.53 24.28
C LYS A 178 12.37 9.15 25.37
N VAL A 179 12.44 10.47 25.50
CA VAL A 179 11.55 11.29 26.31
C VAL A 179 10.64 12.12 25.40
N GLU A 180 9.41 12.36 25.85
CA GLU A 180 8.46 13.26 25.19
C GLU A 180 9.03 14.67 25.06
N ILE A 181 8.78 15.31 23.91
CA ILE A 181 9.25 16.66 23.61
C ILE A 181 8.08 17.64 23.82
N ASP A 182 8.18 18.52 24.83
CA ASP A 182 7.18 19.55 25.11
C ASP A 182 7.75 20.95 24.84
N ASN A 183 7.64 21.42 23.59
CA ASN A 183 8.37 22.59 23.05
C ASN A 183 7.52 23.62 22.29
N GLY A 184 6.19 23.62 22.48
CA GLY A 184 5.31 24.64 21.89
C GLY A 184 4.45 24.12 20.74
N ARG A 185 4.78 22.95 20.16
CA ARG A 185 4.00 22.07 19.27
C ARG A 185 3.37 22.68 18.02
N VAL A 186 3.15 23.98 17.93
CA VAL A 186 2.36 24.66 16.90
C VAL A 186 3.08 25.93 16.47
N TYR A 187 3.43 26.01 15.19
CA TYR A 187 4.25 27.08 14.63
C TYR A 187 3.58 27.68 13.41
N GLN A 188 3.53 29.02 13.33
CA GLN A 188 3.10 29.69 12.10
C GLN A 188 4.29 29.80 11.13
N VAL A 189 4.21 29.09 10.01
CA VAL A 189 5.22 29.08 8.94
C VAL A 189 4.60 29.64 7.67
N GLY A 190 4.68 30.97 7.52
CA GLY A 190 4.08 31.68 6.38
C GLY A 190 2.56 31.63 6.47
N ASP A 191 1.92 31.02 5.47
CA ASP A 191 0.47 30.84 5.38
C ASP A 191 -0.03 29.54 6.05
N THR A 192 0.87 28.72 6.59
CA THR A 192 0.55 27.40 7.12
C THR A 192 0.90 27.32 8.61
N GLN A 193 -0.02 26.83 9.43
CA GLN A 193 0.28 26.44 10.80
C GLN A 193 0.75 24.99 10.81
N VAL A 194 1.92 24.72 11.39
CA VAL A 194 2.55 23.41 11.44
C VAL A 194 2.58 22.93 12.88
N GLU A 195 2.14 21.70 13.10
CA GLU A 195 2.21 21.01 14.37
C GLU A 195 2.93 19.66 14.21
N VAL A 196 3.79 19.30 15.18
CA VAL A 196 4.72 18.16 15.09
C VAL A 196 4.55 17.24 16.29
N TRP A 197 4.51 15.93 16.04
CA TRP A 197 4.42 14.89 17.06
C TRP A 197 5.38 13.74 16.78
N PHE A 198 5.98 13.17 17.82
CA PHE A 198 6.91 12.04 17.73
C PHE A 198 6.44 10.82 18.54
N SER A 199 6.29 9.68 17.87
CA SER A 199 5.95 8.41 18.51
C SER A 199 7.22 7.60 18.86
N PRO A 200 7.13 6.67 19.84
CA PRO A 200 5.94 6.22 20.57
C PRO A 200 5.70 6.95 21.90
N ASN A 201 6.44 8.04 22.16
CA ASN A 201 6.42 8.72 23.45
C ASN A 201 5.32 9.79 23.55
N GLU A 202 4.81 10.27 22.42
CA GLU A 202 3.72 11.24 22.36
C GLU A 202 2.43 10.61 21.82
N ASP A 203 1.28 11.14 22.23
CA ASP A 203 -0.04 10.60 21.86
C ASP A 203 -0.51 11.10 20.49
N ALA A 204 0.25 10.75 19.44
CA ALA A 204 -0.07 11.12 18.06
C ALA A 204 -1.45 10.57 17.61
N VAL A 205 -1.82 9.37 18.07
CA VAL A 205 -3.16 8.79 17.78
C VAL A 205 -4.25 9.57 18.49
N GLY A 206 -4.07 9.94 19.77
CA GLY A 206 -4.99 10.81 20.48
C GLY A 206 -5.24 12.10 19.72
N ARG A 207 -4.17 12.70 19.19
CA ARG A 207 -4.28 13.89 18.34
C ARG A 207 -5.08 13.64 17.06
N ILE A 208 -4.83 12.54 16.34
CA ILE A 208 -5.64 12.16 15.16
C ILE A 208 -7.13 12.06 15.54
N LEU A 209 -7.45 11.42 16.66
CA LEU A 209 -8.83 11.25 17.11
C LEU A 209 -9.52 12.58 17.44
N GLU A 210 -8.82 13.52 18.06
CA GLU A 210 -9.33 14.88 18.29
C GLU A 210 -9.68 15.60 16.99
N LEU A 211 -8.80 15.48 15.98
CA LEU A 211 -8.99 16.13 14.68
C LEU A 211 -10.16 15.53 13.90
N VAL A 212 -10.30 14.21 13.94
CA VAL A 212 -11.44 13.49 13.33
C VAL A 212 -12.76 13.87 13.99
N ASP A 213 -12.79 13.99 15.32
CA ASP A 213 -13.99 14.40 16.04
C ASP A 213 -14.41 15.83 15.68
N ALA A 214 -13.44 16.71 15.43
CA ALA A 214 -13.66 18.09 15.04
C ALA A 214 -14.06 18.32 13.57
N ALA A 215 -13.93 17.33 12.68
CA ALA A 215 -14.26 17.49 11.26
C ALA A 215 -15.73 17.92 11.05
N GLU A 216 -16.02 18.77 10.08
CA GLU A 216 -17.39 19.28 9.87
C GLU A 216 -18.00 18.82 8.55
N GLU A 217 -17.18 18.65 7.53
CA GLU A 217 -17.58 18.42 6.15
C GLU A 217 -17.01 17.12 5.58
N SER A 218 -15.71 16.86 5.72
CA SER A 218 -15.11 15.71 5.05
C SER A 218 -13.85 15.20 5.72
N ILE A 219 -13.64 13.89 5.60
CA ILE A 219 -12.38 13.23 5.92
C ILE A 219 -11.97 12.44 4.67
N ARG A 220 -10.89 12.87 4.02
CA ARG A 220 -10.30 12.18 2.86
C ARG A 220 -8.94 11.63 3.23
N PHE A 221 -8.58 10.45 2.76
CA PHE A 221 -7.28 9.88 3.12
C PHE A 221 -6.64 8.99 2.06
N THR A 222 -5.31 8.96 2.08
CA THR A 222 -4.51 7.92 1.45
C THR A 222 -3.71 7.22 2.52
N ILE A 223 -3.65 5.89 2.51
CA ILE A 223 -2.93 5.17 3.57
C ILE A 223 -2.32 3.87 3.04
N PHE A 224 -1.09 3.62 3.45
CA PHE A 224 -0.45 2.33 3.27
C PHE A 224 -1.10 1.31 4.22
N ALA A 225 -0.75 1.30 5.51
CA ALA A 225 -1.28 0.34 6.47
C ALA A 225 -2.33 0.96 7.42
N PHE A 226 -3.52 0.35 7.48
CA PHE A 226 -4.61 0.78 8.34
C PHE A 226 -5.23 -0.38 9.14
N THR A 227 -4.77 -0.56 10.37
CA THR A 227 -5.22 -1.61 11.31
C THR A 227 -5.61 -1.06 12.69
N LYS A 228 -5.65 0.26 12.86
CA LYS A 228 -5.98 0.92 14.14
C LYS A 228 -7.49 1.11 14.29
N ASP A 229 -8.14 0.18 15.00
CA ASP A 229 -9.59 0.20 15.29
C ASP A 229 -10.11 1.53 15.83
N GLN A 230 -9.32 2.24 16.63
CA GLN A 230 -9.74 3.51 17.23
C GLN A 230 -10.00 4.58 16.16
N VAL A 231 -9.14 4.65 15.14
CA VAL A 231 -9.25 5.62 14.04
C VAL A 231 -10.41 5.22 13.13
N GLY A 232 -10.50 3.96 12.70
CA GLY A 232 -11.63 3.54 11.86
C GLY A 232 -12.97 3.61 12.60
N SER A 233 -13.01 3.38 13.92
CA SER A 233 -14.24 3.60 14.70
C SER A 233 -14.61 5.07 14.79
N ALA A 234 -13.64 5.98 14.79
CA ALA A 234 -13.91 7.42 14.75
C ALA A 234 -14.50 7.83 13.40
N PHE A 235 -13.97 7.32 12.30
CA PHE A 235 -14.54 7.51 10.96
C PHE A 235 -15.99 7.01 10.87
N ILE A 236 -16.25 5.79 11.34
CA ILE A 236 -17.61 5.22 11.33
C ILE A 236 -18.57 6.08 12.15
N ARG A 237 -18.19 6.46 13.38
CA ARG A 237 -19.03 7.34 14.22
C ARG A 237 -19.31 8.68 13.54
N LYS A 238 -18.32 9.25 12.85
CA LYS A 238 -18.46 10.52 12.14
C LYS A 238 -19.43 10.40 10.96
N LEU A 239 -19.26 9.35 10.16
CA LEU A 239 -20.15 9.04 9.04
C LEU A 239 -21.59 8.79 9.49
N GLU A 240 -21.78 8.01 10.56
CA GLU A 240 -23.10 7.76 11.14
C GLU A 240 -23.74 9.04 11.67
N HIS A 241 -22.96 9.93 12.29
CA HIS A 241 -23.45 11.23 12.76
C HIS A 241 -23.95 12.11 11.60
N TRP A 242 -23.13 12.30 10.57
CA TRP A 242 -23.50 13.13 9.41
C TRP A 242 -24.75 12.61 8.70
N ARG A 243 -24.95 11.29 8.64
CA ARG A 243 -26.17 10.68 8.09
C ARG A 243 -27.47 11.01 8.85
N THR A 244 -27.37 11.51 10.07
CA THR A 244 -28.54 11.95 10.85
C THR A 244 -28.91 13.41 10.62
N GLU A 245 -28.09 14.15 9.87
CA GLU A 245 -28.33 15.56 9.58
C GLU A 245 -29.30 15.74 8.41
N ASP A 246 -30.10 16.80 8.46
CA ASP A 246 -31.20 17.05 7.51
C ASP A 246 -30.72 17.33 6.07
N ASP A 247 -29.46 17.73 5.90
CA ASP A 247 -28.83 18.07 4.61
C ASP A 247 -27.99 16.93 4.01
N TYR A 248 -27.95 15.76 4.66
CA TYR A 248 -27.23 14.60 4.14
C TYR A 248 -27.99 13.93 2.99
N ASP A 249 -27.33 13.83 1.85
CA ASP A 249 -27.78 13.06 0.69
C ASP A 249 -26.74 12.00 0.34
N GLY A 250 -27.08 10.72 0.56
CA GLY A 250 -26.18 9.59 0.32
C GLY A 250 -25.95 9.28 -1.16
N ASP A 251 -26.76 9.84 -2.06
CA ASP A 251 -26.67 9.61 -3.50
C ASP A 251 -25.65 10.53 -4.18
N LEU A 252 -25.13 11.55 -3.47
CA LEU A 252 -24.12 12.48 -3.98
C LEU A 252 -22.70 11.88 -3.95
N ASP A 253 -21.85 12.38 -4.87
CA ASP A 253 -20.40 12.09 -4.89
C ASP A 253 -19.75 12.52 -3.57
N HIS A 254 -18.65 11.87 -3.18
CA HIS A 254 -17.96 12.15 -1.92
C HIS A 254 -17.51 13.62 -1.80
N ARG A 255 -17.36 14.34 -2.93
CA ARG A 255 -17.05 15.77 -2.96
C ARG A 255 -18.22 16.68 -2.61
N ASP A 256 -19.44 16.22 -2.88
CA ASP A 256 -20.64 17.03 -2.80
C ASP A 256 -21.48 16.74 -1.54
N ARG A 257 -21.00 15.82 -0.68
CA ARG A 257 -21.65 15.48 0.59
C ARG A 257 -20.64 15.32 1.71
N LYS A 258 -21.17 15.31 2.93
CA LYS A 258 -20.40 14.91 4.09
C LYS A 258 -19.95 13.46 3.95
N SER A 259 -18.65 13.22 3.99
CA SER A 259 -18.09 11.92 3.58
C SER A 259 -16.82 11.54 4.31
N VAL A 260 -16.64 10.23 4.46
CA VAL A 260 -15.35 9.60 4.72
C VAL A 260 -14.97 8.90 3.42
N ALA A 261 -13.90 9.36 2.78
CA ALA A 261 -13.40 8.80 1.53
C ALA A 261 -11.93 8.41 1.62
N GLY A 262 -11.55 7.25 1.07
CA GLY A 262 -10.21 6.70 1.23
C GLY A 262 -9.68 5.98 -0.01
N VAL A 263 -8.39 6.17 -0.29
CA VAL A 263 -7.63 5.31 -1.22
C VAL A 263 -6.64 4.49 -0.40
N ILE A 264 -6.70 3.16 -0.55
CA ILE A 264 -5.88 2.24 0.24
C ILE A 264 -4.97 1.39 -0.63
N ASP A 265 -3.85 0.99 -0.05
CA ASP A 265 -2.87 0.15 -0.71
C ASP A 265 -3.35 -1.31 -0.89
N GLN A 266 -3.27 -1.82 -2.12
CA GLN A 266 -3.65 -3.20 -2.46
C GLN A 266 -2.84 -4.24 -1.68
N SER A 267 -1.54 -4.02 -1.46
CA SER A 267 -0.67 -4.98 -0.76
C SER A 267 -1.05 -5.12 0.71
N GLN A 268 -1.62 -4.07 1.30
CA GLN A 268 -1.99 -4.06 2.72
C GLN A 268 -3.31 -4.77 3.00
N LEU A 269 -4.15 -4.99 1.98
CA LEU A 269 -5.26 -5.93 2.05
C LEU A 269 -4.78 -7.37 2.19
N HIS A 270 -3.75 -7.73 1.43
CA HIS A 270 -3.15 -9.06 1.47
C HIS A 270 -2.36 -9.28 2.76
N SER A 271 -1.52 -8.31 3.13
CA SER A 271 -0.61 -8.43 4.28
C SER A 271 -1.33 -8.32 5.63
N ASN A 272 -2.25 -7.37 5.79
CA ASN A 272 -3.00 -7.23 7.05
C ASN A 272 -4.27 -8.12 7.07
N GLY A 273 -4.72 -8.61 5.90
CA GLY A 273 -5.87 -9.49 5.77
C GLY A 273 -7.12 -8.92 6.44
N GLN A 274 -7.86 -9.79 7.12
CA GLN A 274 -9.09 -9.46 7.85
C GLN A 274 -8.96 -8.38 8.95
N TYR A 275 -7.73 -8.02 9.34
CA TYR A 275 -7.49 -6.98 10.35
C TYR A 275 -7.43 -5.57 9.74
N HIS A 276 -7.50 -5.46 8.41
CA HIS A 276 -7.50 -4.16 7.74
C HIS A 276 -8.84 -3.43 7.98
N GLU A 277 -8.80 -2.14 8.29
CA GLU A 277 -9.99 -1.38 8.68
C GLU A 277 -10.99 -1.13 7.52
N VAL A 278 -10.55 -1.35 6.27
CA VAL A 278 -11.39 -1.28 5.07
C VAL A 278 -12.68 -2.09 5.20
N PHE A 279 -12.63 -3.28 5.81
CA PHE A 279 -13.78 -4.17 5.90
C PHE A 279 -14.89 -3.53 6.75
N ARG A 280 -14.52 -2.91 7.87
CA ARG A 280 -15.48 -2.21 8.74
C ARG A 280 -16.00 -0.93 8.09
N LEU A 281 -15.12 -0.20 7.41
CA LEU A 281 -15.48 1.05 6.72
C LEU A 281 -16.44 0.80 5.55
N LEU A 282 -16.21 -0.23 4.73
CA LEU A 282 -17.15 -0.64 3.67
C LEU A 282 -18.49 -1.08 4.25
N GLY A 283 -18.47 -1.87 5.33
CA GLY A 283 -19.70 -2.28 6.04
C GLY A 283 -20.50 -1.09 6.59
N ALA A 284 -19.81 0.00 6.96
CA ALA A 284 -20.44 1.27 7.35
C ALA A 284 -20.80 2.16 6.15
N GLY A 285 -20.48 1.79 4.91
CA GLY A 285 -20.75 2.54 3.69
C GLY A 285 -19.88 3.78 3.52
N ALA A 286 -18.61 3.72 3.94
CA ALA A 286 -17.60 4.72 3.57
C ALA A 286 -17.19 4.56 2.10
N ASP A 287 -16.76 5.64 1.46
CA ASP A 287 -16.37 5.65 0.06
C ASP A 287 -14.92 5.23 -0.08
N LEU A 288 -14.65 3.99 -0.49
CA LEU A 288 -13.29 3.47 -0.56
C LEU A 288 -12.91 3.04 -1.97
N ARG A 289 -11.64 3.28 -2.30
CA ARG A 289 -10.99 2.77 -3.52
C ARG A 289 -9.69 2.06 -3.17
N MET A 290 -9.40 1.04 -3.97
CA MET A 290 -8.06 0.48 -4.06
C MET A 290 -7.21 1.40 -4.91
N ASP A 291 -5.96 1.58 -4.53
CA ASP A 291 -5.03 2.29 -5.38
C ASP A 291 -4.91 1.62 -6.76
N GLY A 292 -4.55 2.43 -7.74
CA GLY A 292 -4.37 2.03 -9.14
C GLY A 292 -2.95 2.29 -9.62
N ASN A 293 -1.96 2.26 -8.73
CA ASN A 293 -0.57 2.49 -9.11
C ASN A 293 0.02 1.21 -9.73
N ASP A 294 -0.01 1.07 -11.05
CA ASP A 294 0.51 -0.11 -11.76
C ASP A 294 2.02 0.00 -12.14
N SER A 295 2.81 0.88 -11.51
CA SER A 295 4.18 1.21 -11.94
C SER A 295 5.22 0.09 -11.78
N SER A 296 4.97 -0.88 -10.90
CA SER A 296 5.89 -1.98 -10.63
C SER A 296 5.26 -3.33 -10.94
N LYS A 297 6.04 -4.23 -11.54
CA LYS A 297 5.68 -5.66 -11.69
C LYS A 297 6.85 -6.54 -11.24
N GLN A 298 7.57 -6.12 -10.20
CA GLN A 298 8.67 -6.94 -9.69
C GLN A 298 8.12 -8.25 -9.10
N PRO A 299 8.86 -9.37 -9.19
CA PRO A 299 8.49 -10.60 -8.50
C PRO A 299 8.31 -10.35 -6.99
N GLY A 300 7.08 -10.52 -6.50
CA GLY A 300 6.66 -10.20 -5.12
C GLY A 300 5.78 -8.96 -4.96
N ASP A 301 5.72 -8.09 -5.97
CA ASP A 301 4.78 -6.97 -6.03
C ASP A 301 3.39 -7.37 -6.55
N TYR A 302 3.15 -8.65 -6.86
CA TYR A 302 1.85 -9.14 -7.35
C TYR A 302 0.71 -8.86 -6.35
N GLN A 303 1.02 -8.83 -5.04
CA GLN A 303 0.06 -8.43 -4.01
C GLN A 303 -0.25 -6.93 -4.01
N ALA A 304 0.64 -6.09 -4.55
CA ALA A 304 0.43 -4.65 -4.73
C ALA A 304 -0.21 -4.30 -6.08
N GLY A 305 -0.25 -5.25 -7.03
CA GLY A 305 -0.69 -5.00 -8.41
C GLY A 305 0.24 -4.08 -9.21
N GLY A 306 1.39 -3.70 -8.65
CA GLY A 306 1.93 -2.39 -8.97
C GLY A 306 2.94 -1.81 -7.98
N GLY A 307 3.12 -0.49 -8.08
CA GLY A 307 3.74 0.31 -7.04
C GLY A 307 2.77 0.57 -5.89
N ARG A 308 3.28 0.90 -4.70
CA ARG A 308 2.48 1.00 -3.47
C ARG A 308 1.90 2.39 -3.26
N MET A 309 0.69 2.47 -2.71
CA MET A 309 0.14 3.67 -2.07
C MET A 309 0.85 3.90 -0.75
N HIS A 310 2.07 4.46 -0.84
CA HIS A 310 2.91 4.70 0.32
C HIS A 310 2.69 6.08 0.95
N SER A 311 1.70 6.84 0.46
CA SER A 311 1.25 8.06 1.11
C SER A 311 0.47 7.72 2.38
N LYS A 312 0.70 8.49 3.44
CA LYS A 312 -0.06 8.45 4.68
C LYS A 312 -0.61 9.84 4.93
N THR A 313 -1.81 10.11 4.45
CA THR A 313 -2.44 11.43 4.50
C THR A 313 -3.85 11.35 5.05
N MET A 314 -4.24 12.35 5.85
CA MET A 314 -5.63 12.60 6.20
C MET A 314 -5.93 14.08 5.98
N ILE A 315 -6.81 14.37 5.04
CA ILE A 315 -7.26 15.72 4.72
C ILE A 315 -8.62 15.89 5.40
N ILE A 316 -8.75 16.94 6.21
CA ILE A 316 -10.00 17.25 6.91
C ILE A 316 -10.48 18.61 6.41
N ASP A 317 -11.75 18.63 5.99
CA ASP A 317 -12.48 19.84 5.61
C ASP A 317 -11.73 20.72 4.62
N ALA A 318 -11.17 20.13 3.56
CA ALA A 318 -10.33 20.85 2.58
C ALA A 318 -11.00 22.15 2.06
N TYR A 319 -12.33 22.16 1.96
CA TYR A 319 -13.15 23.30 1.51
C TYR A 319 -13.86 24.09 2.62
N GLY A 320 -13.68 23.70 3.88
CA GLY A 320 -14.33 24.30 5.05
C GLY A 320 -13.57 25.51 5.63
N GLU A 321 -13.97 25.93 6.84
CA GLU A 321 -13.41 27.13 7.49
C GLU A 321 -12.02 26.92 8.11
N ASP A 322 -11.67 25.69 8.54
CA ASP A 322 -10.37 25.34 9.15
C ASP A 322 -9.74 24.11 8.48
N PRO A 323 -9.36 24.21 7.20
CA PRO A 323 -8.86 23.08 6.43
C PRO A 323 -7.48 22.64 6.92
N LEU A 324 -7.28 21.33 7.05
CA LEU A 324 -6.01 20.77 7.50
C LEU A 324 -5.65 19.45 6.81
N VAL A 325 -4.38 19.11 6.90
CA VAL A 325 -3.86 17.80 6.50
C VAL A 325 -2.95 17.24 7.58
N ILE A 326 -3.04 15.93 7.78
CA ILE A 326 -2.13 15.13 8.59
C ILE A 326 -1.25 14.31 7.64
N SER A 327 0.07 14.31 7.83
CA SER A 327 1.00 13.44 7.09
C SER A 327 2.26 13.13 7.91
N GLY A 328 3.10 12.20 7.46
CA GLY A 328 4.36 11.86 8.11
C GLY A 328 4.79 10.44 7.78
N SER A 329 5.68 9.85 8.58
CA SER A 329 6.03 8.44 8.44
C SER A 329 4.94 7.51 9.00
N PHE A 330 4.05 8.05 9.83
CA PHE A 330 3.12 7.32 10.69
C PHE A 330 2.02 6.54 9.95
N ASN A 331 2.09 5.22 9.98
CA ASN A 331 0.98 4.33 9.60
C ASN A 331 -0.10 4.29 10.69
N TRP A 332 -1.34 3.96 10.34
CA TRP A 332 -2.41 3.79 11.34
C TRP A 332 -2.45 2.35 11.84
N SER A 333 -1.39 1.97 12.55
CA SER A 333 -1.17 0.63 13.09
C SER A 333 -0.80 0.63 14.58
N ALA A 334 -0.83 -0.54 15.22
CA ALA A 334 -0.41 -0.68 16.61
C ALA A 334 1.09 -0.37 16.80
N SER A 335 1.96 -0.85 15.91
CA SER A 335 3.41 -0.67 16.00
C SER A 335 3.81 0.80 15.88
N ALA A 336 3.17 1.55 14.97
CA ALA A 336 3.41 2.99 14.83
C ALA A 336 3.11 3.76 16.13
N THR A 337 2.09 3.32 16.88
CA THR A 337 1.75 3.97 18.16
C THR A 337 2.67 3.53 19.30
N ALA A 338 3.07 2.25 19.32
CA ALA A 338 3.56 1.60 20.54
C ALA A 338 5.06 1.29 20.54
N SER A 339 5.75 1.35 19.40
CA SER A 339 7.13 0.86 19.35
C SER A 339 8.02 1.54 18.31
N ASN A 340 7.48 1.94 17.17
CA ASN A 340 8.27 2.55 16.11
C ASN A 340 8.66 3.98 16.47
N ASP A 341 9.85 4.40 16.03
CA ASP A 341 10.18 5.82 15.95
C ASP A 341 9.50 6.37 14.69
N GLU A 342 8.61 7.35 14.87
CA GLU A 342 7.80 7.93 13.81
C GLU A 342 7.55 9.40 14.10
N PHE A 343 7.25 10.17 13.05
CA PHE A 343 6.73 11.52 13.18
C PHE A 343 5.38 11.70 12.49
N LEU A 344 4.57 12.61 13.04
CA LEU A 344 3.29 13.06 12.50
C LEU A 344 3.30 14.59 12.42
N LEU A 345 2.97 15.13 11.26
CA LEU A 345 2.72 16.54 11.03
C LEU A 345 1.23 16.80 10.90
N VAL A 346 0.76 17.86 11.53
CA VAL A 346 -0.56 18.45 11.30
C VAL A 346 -0.34 19.84 10.69
N MET A 347 -0.80 20.05 9.47
CA MET A 347 -0.64 21.30 8.73
C MET A 347 -2.00 21.92 8.46
N ARG A 348 -2.29 23.07 9.08
CA ARG A 348 -3.53 23.85 8.83
C ARG A 348 -3.26 24.97 7.85
N GLY A 349 -4.12 25.10 6.84
CA GLY A 349 -4.03 26.16 5.86
C GLY A 349 -4.64 25.75 4.53
N GLU A 350 -5.43 26.65 3.93
CA GLU A 350 -6.17 26.39 2.69
C GLU A 350 -5.26 25.87 1.59
N ARG A 351 -4.12 26.53 1.34
CA ARG A 351 -3.20 26.13 0.25
C ARG A 351 -2.71 24.70 0.40
N VAL A 352 -2.21 24.32 1.59
CA VAL A 352 -1.66 22.97 1.78
C VAL A 352 -2.76 21.92 1.71
N ALA A 353 -3.91 22.15 2.34
CA ALA A 353 -5.03 21.23 2.30
C ALA A 353 -5.54 21.01 0.85
N ARG A 354 -5.61 22.07 0.04
CA ARG A 354 -5.99 22.02 -1.38
C ARG A 354 -5.02 21.19 -2.21
N MET A 355 -3.70 21.37 -2.01
CA MET A 355 -2.69 20.59 -2.74
C MET A 355 -2.81 19.09 -2.44
N TYR A 356 -3.05 18.72 -1.18
CA TYR A 356 -3.27 17.32 -0.81
C TYR A 356 -4.62 16.79 -1.28
N ASP A 357 -5.65 17.63 -1.34
CA ASP A 357 -6.96 17.27 -1.89
C ASP A 357 -6.86 16.99 -3.40
N ASP A 358 -6.18 17.84 -4.17
CA ASP A 358 -5.91 17.61 -5.60
C ASP A 358 -5.16 16.28 -5.81
N TYR A 359 -4.15 16.01 -4.98
CA TYR A 359 -3.42 14.73 -4.98
C TYR A 359 -4.31 13.54 -4.63
N PHE A 360 -5.20 13.67 -3.64
CA PHE A 360 -6.17 12.63 -3.30
C PHE A 360 -7.14 12.37 -4.45
N GLU A 361 -7.69 13.41 -5.08
CA GLU A 361 -8.63 13.27 -6.20
C GLU A 361 -7.99 12.62 -7.43
N ASP A 362 -6.71 12.91 -7.68
CA ASP A 362 -5.94 12.24 -8.73
C ASP A 362 -5.79 10.74 -8.46
N ASN A 363 -5.41 10.35 -7.24
CA ASN A 363 -5.33 8.95 -6.82
C ASN A 363 -6.70 8.27 -6.81
N TRP A 364 -7.74 8.99 -6.39
CA TRP A 364 -9.12 8.52 -6.40
C TRP A 364 -9.58 8.20 -7.81
N ALA A 365 -9.30 9.09 -8.78
CA ALA A 365 -9.75 8.94 -10.16
C ALA A 365 -9.21 7.68 -10.84
N ILE A 366 -7.97 7.30 -10.55
CA ILE A 366 -7.33 6.07 -11.06
C ILE A 366 -7.62 4.83 -10.21
N GLY A 367 -8.02 5.03 -8.95
CA GLY A 367 -8.30 3.94 -8.04
C GLY A 367 -9.50 3.10 -8.47
N ARG A 368 -9.43 1.79 -8.17
CA ARG A 368 -10.51 0.83 -8.43
C ARG A 368 -11.54 0.91 -7.31
N ARG A 369 -12.83 0.90 -7.67
CA ARG A 369 -13.94 0.96 -6.72
C ARG A 369 -13.93 -0.27 -5.81
N MET A 370 -14.15 -0.06 -4.51
CA MET A 370 -14.41 -1.12 -3.53
C MET A 370 -15.89 -1.15 -3.12
N GLY A 371 -16.39 -2.33 -2.81
CA GLY A 371 -17.80 -2.63 -2.55
C GLY A 371 -18.51 -3.11 -3.84
N GLY A 372 -19.13 -4.30 -3.78
CA GLY A 372 -19.57 -5.04 -4.96
C GLY A 372 -21.08 -5.21 -5.15
N ASP A 373 -21.41 -5.61 -6.38
CA ASP A 373 -22.75 -5.90 -6.91
C ASP A 373 -23.27 -7.26 -6.38
N ARG A 374 -24.58 -7.36 -6.12
CA ARG A 374 -25.21 -8.53 -5.49
C ARG A 374 -25.94 -9.43 -6.47
N VAL A 375 -26.10 -10.71 -6.12
CA VAL A 375 -26.98 -11.62 -6.89
C VAL A 375 -28.42 -11.11 -6.86
N GLY A 376 -29.00 -10.91 -8.04
CA GLY A 376 -30.35 -10.38 -8.23
C GLY A 376 -30.47 -8.85 -8.24
N GLU A 377 -29.38 -8.09 -8.03
CA GLU A 377 -29.32 -6.66 -8.35
C GLU A 377 -28.94 -6.46 -9.83
N ASN A 378 -29.82 -6.80 -10.78
CA ASN A 378 -29.69 -6.57 -12.24
C ASN A 378 -28.37 -6.98 -12.97
N ASP A 379 -27.33 -7.43 -12.27
CA ASP A 379 -25.96 -7.44 -12.78
C ASP A 379 -25.18 -8.75 -12.55
N VAL A 380 -25.57 -9.64 -11.63
CA VAL A 380 -24.91 -10.94 -11.46
C VAL A 380 -25.92 -12.06 -11.22
N GLU A 381 -25.83 -13.12 -12.02
CA GLU A 381 -26.65 -14.33 -11.94
C GLU A 381 -25.78 -15.59 -11.74
N ALA A 382 -26.39 -16.69 -11.28
CA ALA A 382 -25.68 -17.97 -11.16
C ALA A 382 -25.16 -18.45 -12.53
N GLY A 383 -23.87 -18.80 -12.59
CA GLY A 383 -23.17 -19.16 -13.83
C GLY A 383 -22.49 -18.01 -14.57
N ASP A 384 -22.67 -16.75 -14.15
CA ASP A 384 -21.89 -15.62 -14.67
C ASP A 384 -20.42 -15.70 -14.25
N VAL A 385 -20.14 -16.31 -13.10
CA VAL A 385 -18.80 -16.71 -12.64
C VAL A 385 -18.84 -18.18 -12.28
N VAL A 386 -17.86 -18.94 -12.74
CA VAL A 386 -17.75 -20.38 -12.49
C VAL A 386 -16.41 -20.72 -11.86
N ILE A 387 -16.36 -21.77 -11.04
CA ILE A 387 -15.11 -22.41 -10.65
C ILE A 387 -14.61 -23.15 -11.91
N ASN A 388 -13.47 -22.72 -12.44
CA ASN A 388 -13.00 -23.08 -13.77
C ASN A 388 -11.88 -24.14 -13.76
N GLU A 389 -10.98 -24.08 -12.78
CA GLU A 389 -9.87 -25.01 -12.68
C GLU A 389 -9.49 -25.23 -11.21
N VAL A 390 -9.19 -26.47 -10.85
CA VAL A 390 -8.81 -26.85 -9.49
C VAL A 390 -7.60 -27.79 -9.53
N LEU A 391 -6.52 -27.40 -8.87
CA LEU A 391 -5.38 -28.28 -8.61
C LEU A 391 -5.25 -28.54 -7.12
N TRP A 392 -5.76 -29.69 -6.70
CA TRP A 392 -5.90 -30.06 -5.28
C TRP A 392 -4.77 -30.93 -4.73
N PHE A 393 -4.00 -31.61 -5.58
CA PHE A 393 -2.96 -32.55 -5.11
C PHE A 393 -1.66 -31.83 -4.70
N GLY A 394 -1.44 -30.64 -5.27
CA GLY A 394 -0.21 -29.87 -5.21
C GLY A 394 1.06 -30.64 -5.56
N LEU A 395 2.21 -30.18 -5.07
CA LEU A 395 3.51 -30.84 -5.23
C LEU A 395 4.19 -31.04 -3.86
N ASN A 396 4.94 -32.13 -3.67
CA ASN A 396 5.33 -32.61 -2.33
C ASN A 396 6.85 -32.74 -2.11
N ASP A 397 7.68 -32.85 -3.14
CA ASP A 397 9.01 -33.46 -3.00
C ASP A 397 10.20 -32.47 -2.91
N GLN A 398 9.97 -31.18 -3.14
CA GLN A 398 10.99 -30.12 -2.99
C GLN A 398 10.58 -28.99 -2.03
N ASP A 399 9.29 -28.87 -1.70
CA ASP A 399 8.76 -27.78 -0.89
C ASP A 399 8.83 -28.14 0.62
N ALA A 400 9.49 -27.29 1.41
CA ALA A 400 9.57 -27.43 2.85
C ALA A 400 8.32 -26.86 3.57
N ASP A 401 7.49 -26.07 2.88
CA ASP A 401 6.47 -25.19 3.45
C ASP A 401 5.01 -25.61 3.10
N GLY A 402 4.80 -26.53 2.14
CA GLY A 402 3.49 -27.15 1.94
C GLY A 402 3.27 -27.87 0.60
N PHE A 403 2.01 -27.88 0.16
CA PHE A 403 1.59 -28.28 -1.18
C PHE A 403 1.19 -27.02 -1.94
N ASP A 404 1.77 -26.80 -3.13
CA ASP A 404 1.34 -25.72 -4.02
C ASP A 404 -0.01 -26.07 -4.67
N GLU A 405 -1.10 -25.53 -4.13
CA GLU A 405 -2.47 -25.73 -4.65
C GLU A 405 -2.96 -24.46 -5.36
N PHE A 406 -3.93 -24.60 -6.27
CA PHE A 406 -4.66 -23.44 -6.78
C PHE A 406 -6.12 -23.71 -7.11
N LEU A 407 -6.90 -22.63 -7.09
CA LEU A 407 -8.26 -22.53 -7.59
C LEU A 407 -8.32 -21.41 -8.61
N GLU A 408 -9.15 -21.56 -9.63
CA GLU A 408 -9.40 -20.54 -10.62
C GLU A 408 -10.90 -20.31 -10.82
N LEU A 409 -11.28 -19.05 -10.90
CA LEU A 409 -12.60 -18.63 -11.36
C LEU A 409 -12.52 -18.09 -12.78
N ARG A 410 -13.61 -18.21 -13.53
CA ARG A 410 -13.76 -17.63 -14.87
C ARG A 410 -15.01 -16.79 -14.96
N ASN A 411 -14.88 -15.60 -15.53
CA ASN A 411 -15.99 -14.73 -15.87
C ASN A 411 -16.58 -15.18 -17.21
N MET A 412 -17.87 -15.49 -17.24
CA MET A 412 -18.57 -15.97 -18.43
C MET A 412 -19.27 -14.84 -19.20
N THR A 413 -19.16 -13.60 -18.72
CA THR A 413 -19.91 -12.44 -19.20
C THR A 413 -19.03 -11.48 -20.01
N ASP A 414 -19.69 -10.57 -20.73
CA ASP A 414 -19.06 -9.50 -21.52
C ASP A 414 -18.71 -8.25 -20.70
N LYS A 415 -18.84 -8.31 -19.37
CA LYS A 415 -18.56 -7.19 -18.47
C LYS A 415 -17.62 -7.59 -17.34
N GLU A 416 -16.93 -6.61 -16.77
CA GLU A 416 -16.13 -6.82 -15.56
C GLU A 416 -17.05 -7.12 -14.38
N LEU A 417 -16.64 -8.05 -13.53
CA LEU A 417 -17.39 -8.42 -12.32
C LEU A 417 -16.55 -8.11 -11.09
N ASN A 418 -17.17 -7.41 -10.13
CA ASN A 418 -16.59 -7.14 -8.82
C ASN A 418 -16.89 -8.36 -7.91
N LEU A 419 -15.84 -8.88 -7.27
CA LEU A 419 -15.85 -10.06 -6.41
C LEU A 419 -15.64 -9.71 -4.93
N ASP A 420 -15.82 -8.45 -4.55
CA ASP A 420 -15.53 -7.95 -3.21
C ASP A 420 -16.38 -8.67 -2.16
N LEU A 421 -15.70 -9.19 -1.14
CA LEU A 421 -16.34 -9.91 -0.02
C LEU A 421 -17.07 -11.19 -0.46
N TRP A 422 -16.89 -11.65 -1.70
CA TRP A 422 -17.28 -12.99 -2.10
C TRP A 422 -16.40 -14.00 -1.35
N GLN A 423 -16.80 -15.26 -1.37
CA GLN A 423 -16.04 -16.32 -0.72
C GLN A 423 -16.10 -17.60 -1.51
N ILE A 424 -15.02 -18.37 -1.44
CA ILE A 424 -15.00 -19.78 -1.77
C ILE A 424 -14.87 -20.59 -0.49
N ALA A 425 -15.71 -21.60 -0.31
CA ALA A 425 -15.76 -22.36 0.93
C ALA A 425 -16.16 -23.80 0.70
N ASN A 426 -15.76 -24.69 1.60
CA ASN A 426 -16.38 -26.00 1.75
C ASN A 426 -17.23 -26.04 3.05
N PRO A 427 -18.05 -27.08 3.26
CA PRO A 427 -18.87 -27.20 4.46
C PRO A 427 -18.11 -27.47 5.77
N ASP A 428 -16.86 -27.94 5.69
CA ASP A 428 -16.19 -28.61 6.80
C ASP A 428 -15.04 -27.80 7.42
N ASP A 429 -14.09 -27.30 6.61
CA ASP A 429 -12.80 -26.84 7.12
C ASP A 429 -12.17 -25.64 6.39
N PHE A 430 -12.80 -25.11 5.35
CA PHE A 430 -12.20 -24.08 4.50
C PHE A 430 -13.17 -22.97 4.11
N VAL A 431 -12.73 -21.72 4.33
CA VAL A 431 -13.34 -20.50 3.79
C VAL A 431 -12.21 -19.54 3.41
N VAL A 432 -12.19 -19.12 2.16
CA VAL A 432 -11.40 -17.99 1.67
C VAL A 432 -12.34 -16.90 1.20
N GLY A 433 -12.28 -15.77 1.89
CA GLY A 433 -12.95 -14.54 1.48
C GLY A 433 -12.06 -13.74 0.55
N PHE A 434 -12.66 -13.12 -0.45
CA PHE A 434 -11.96 -12.26 -1.39
C PHE A 434 -11.88 -10.85 -0.83
N PRO A 435 -10.67 -10.26 -0.78
CA PRO A 435 -10.50 -8.91 -0.25
C PRO A 435 -11.20 -7.88 -1.17
N PRO A 436 -11.61 -6.73 -0.63
CA PRO A 436 -12.11 -5.62 -1.43
C PRO A 436 -11.15 -5.22 -2.56
N GLY A 437 -11.67 -4.84 -3.72
CA GLY A 437 -10.91 -4.65 -4.95
C GLY A 437 -10.72 -5.90 -5.81
N SER A 438 -11.20 -7.08 -5.38
CA SER A 438 -11.15 -8.30 -6.18
C SER A 438 -12.08 -8.15 -7.38
N SER A 439 -11.57 -8.33 -8.60
CA SER A 439 -12.36 -8.18 -9.83
C SER A 439 -11.88 -9.13 -10.90
N ILE A 440 -12.78 -9.46 -11.82
CA ILE A 440 -12.48 -10.35 -12.95
C ILE A 440 -12.95 -9.69 -14.25
N ALA A 441 -12.01 -9.45 -15.16
CA ALA A 441 -12.28 -8.85 -16.46
C ALA A 441 -13.27 -9.70 -17.29
N PRO A 442 -13.94 -9.12 -18.31
CA PRO A 442 -14.80 -9.88 -19.22
C PRO A 442 -14.05 -11.08 -19.81
N HIS A 443 -14.64 -12.28 -19.72
CA HIS A 443 -14.00 -13.54 -20.16
C HIS A 443 -12.64 -13.84 -19.52
N GLY A 444 -12.30 -13.13 -18.44
CA GLY A 444 -11.05 -13.27 -17.72
C GLY A 444 -11.06 -14.39 -16.69
N TYR A 445 -9.93 -14.52 -16.00
CA TYR A 445 -9.67 -15.52 -14.97
C TYR A 445 -9.29 -14.81 -13.67
N PHE A 446 -9.63 -15.41 -12.54
CA PHE A 446 -9.19 -14.97 -11.22
C PHE A 446 -8.60 -16.18 -10.49
N THR A 447 -7.31 -16.11 -10.19
CA THR A 447 -6.50 -17.21 -9.68
C THR A 447 -6.20 -17.05 -8.20
N ILE A 448 -6.47 -18.09 -7.43
CA ILE A 448 -6.23 -18.18 -5.99
C ILE A 448 -5.13 -19.22 -5.76
N LEU A 449 -3.95 -18.79 -5.29
CA LEU A 449 -2.79 -19.65 -5.08
C LEU A 449 -2.58 -19.92 -3.58
N ASP A 450 -2.28 -21.17 -3.19
CA ASP A 450 -1.78 -21.51 -1.85
C ASP A 450 -0.33 -21.96 -1.96
N HIS A 451 0.58 -21.09 -1.54
CA HIS A 451 2.00 -21.38 -1.40
C HIS A 451 2.66 -20.35 -0.47
N THR A 452 3.80 -20.69 0.12
CA THR A 452 4.47 -19.81 1.09
C THR A 452 5.30 -18.75 0.38
N LEU A 453 4.84 -17.50 0.43
CA LEU A 453 5.61 -16.34 -0.03
C LEU A 453 6.58 -15.86 1.03
N GLU A 454 7.89 -15.95 0.80
CA GLU A 454 8.89 -15.27 1.62
C GLU A 454 8.62 -13.76 1.70
N ALA A 455 9.04 -13.12 2.80
CA ALA A 455 8.90 -11.68 2.95
C ALA A 455 9.61 -10.94 1.80
N TYR A 456 8.95 -9.94 1.20
CA TYR A 456 9.57 -9.09 0.19
C TYR A 456 10.85 -8.41 0.73
N GLU A 457 11.96 -8.59 0.02
CA GLU A 457 13.21 -7.87 0.25
C GLU A 457 13.52 -6.95 -0.94
N ASP A 458 13.72 -5.66 -0.68
CA ASP A 458 13.95 -4.66 -1.73
C ASP A 458 15.22 -4.97 -2.53
N GLY A 459 15.07 -5.23 -3.83
CA GLY A 459 16.17 -5.57 -4.73
C GLY A 459 16.59 -7.05 -4.73
N ALA A 460 15.94 -7.92 -3.96
CA ALA A 460 16.11 -9.36 -4.04
C ALA A 460 14.88 -10.01 -4.69
N PRO A 461 15.04 -10.90 -5.69
CA PRO A 461 13.89 -11.66 -6.20
C PRO A 461 13.34 -12.53 -5.08
N GLN A 462 12.01 -12.52 -4.88
CA GLN A 462 11.34 -13.52 -4.03
C GLN A 462 11.71 -14.94 -4.52
N ASP A 463 11.70 -15.91 -3.60
CA ASP A 463 12.06 -17.29 -3.92
C ASP A 463 11.36 -17.77 -5.21
N SER A 464 12.21 -18.18 -6.15
CA SER A 464 11.82 -18.66 -7.48
C SER A 464 11.21 -20.07 -7.47
N LEU A 465 11.15 -20.74 -6.31
CA LEU A 465 10.69 -22.12 -6.15
C LEU A 465 9.18 -22.25 -5.88
N SER A 466 8.36 -21.34 -6.40
CA SER A 466 6.90 -21.49 -6.42
C SER A 466 6.41 -22.17 -7.70
N ALA A 467 5.41 -23.06 -7.61
CA ALA A 467 4.83 -23.75 -8.76
C ALA A 467 4.08 -22.82 -9.71
N PHE A 468 3.46 -21.77 -9.18
CA PHE A 468 2.62 -20.83 -9.92
C PHE A 468 3.13 -19.41 -9.80
N SER A 469 2.88 -18.63 -10.85
CA SER A 469 3.16 -17.20 -10.90
C SER A 469 1.90 -16.43 -11.29
N ASN A 470 1.85 -15.14 -10.97
CA ASN A 470 0.75 -14.22 -11.32
C ASN A 470 -0.61 -14.57 -10.67
N GLY A 471 -0.62 -14.92 -9.39
CA GLY A 471 -1.86 -15.11 -8.63
C GLY A 471 -2.60 -13.79 -8.38
N ASP A 472 -3.92 -13.78 -8.57
CA ASP A 472 -4.78 -12.64 -8.22
C ASP A 472 -5.03 -12.54 -6.71
N LEU A 473 -5.07 -13.69 -6.03
CA LEU A 473 -5.09 -13.82 -4.58
C LEU A 473 -4.11 -14.90 -4.15
N VAL A 474 -3.18 -14.58 -3.26
CA VAL A 474 -2.28 -15.57 -2.66
C VAL A 474 -2.64 -15.77 -1.19
N VAL A 475 -3.00 -17.00 -0.84
CA VAL A 475 -3.23 -17.43 0.54
C VAL A 475 -1.97 -18.12 1.08
N ASN A 476 -1.85 -18.24 2.41
CA ASN A 476 -0.68 -18.81 3.09
C ASN A 476 0.62 -17.96 3.01
N SER A 477 0.52 -16.66 3.32
CA SER A 477 1.69 -15.76 3.36
C SER A 477 2.60 -15.98 4.59
N PHE A 478 3.93 -15.86 4.43
CA PHE A 478 4.93 -16.09 5.49
C PHE A 478 4.71 -15.22 6.75
N ASN A 479 4.15 -14.02 6.57
CA ASN A 479 3.98 -13.05 7.65
C ASN A 479 2.71 -13.28 8.49
N ASP A 480 1.81 -14.19 8.12
CA ASP A 480 0.63 -14.52 8.94
C ASP A 480 0.21 -15.99 8.85
N ASN A 481 0.72 -16.80 9.79
CA ASN A 481 0.37 -18.21 9.95
C ASN A 481 -1.10 -18.48 10.35
N ARG A 482 -1.93 -17.44 10.51
CA ARG A 482 -3.38 -17.54 10.74
C ARG A 482 -4.19 -17.46 9.45
N GLN A 483 -3.59 -17.09 8.31
CA GLN A 483 -4.30 -17.11 7.03
C GLN A 483 -4.68 -18.56 6.68
N SER A 484 -5.92 -18.74 6.22
CA SER A 484 -6.43 -20.05 5.78
C SER A 484 -5.60 -20.55 4.59
N ARG A 485 -5.18 -21.81 4.66
CA ARG A 485 -4.71 -22.57 3.48
C ARG A 485 -5.91 -23.03 2.67
N LEU A 486 -5.74 -23.25 1.36
CA LEU A 486 -6.75 -23.91 0.52
C LEU A 486 -7.03 -25.32 1.06
N TYR A 487 -5.97 -26.07 1.40
CA TYR A 487 -6.00 -27.41 1.98
C TYR A 487 -7.02 -28.34 1.31
N LEU A 488 -6.99 -28.36 -0.01
CA LEU A 488 -7.93 -29.11 -0.84
C LEU A 488 -7.70 -30.61 -0.70
N LYS A 489 -8.77 -31.39 -0.73
CA LYS A 489 -8.70 -32.84 -0.49
C LYS A 489 -9.41 -33.59 -1.59
N ASP A 490 -8.71 -34.59 -2.14
CA ASP A 490 -9.28 -35.50 -3.12
C ASP A 490 -10.63 -36.04 -2.65
N GLY A 491 -10.64 -36.75 -1.51
CA GLY A 491 -11.80 -37.50 -1.03
C GLY A 491 -12.91 -36.66 -0.40
N LEU A 492 -12.83 -35.33 -0.46
CA LEU A 492 -13.81 -34.37 0.06
C LEU A 492 -13.88 -33.13 -0.86
N MET A 493 -13.94 -33.35 -2.17
CA MET A 493 -14.05 -32.26 -3.14
C MET A 493 -15.49 -31.72 -3.14
N GLU A 494 -15.73 -30.63 -2.41
CA GLU A 494 -16.98 -29.88 -2.41
C GLU A 494 -16.70 -28.40 -2.13
N LEU A 495 -16.70 -27.58 -3.18
CA LEU A 495 -16.45 -26.15 -3.10
C LEU A 495 -17.71 -25.38 -3.50
N PHE A 496 -17.94 -24.25 -2.83
CA PHE A 496 -19.03 -23.33 -3.13
C PHE A 496 -18.49 -21.92 -3.29
N LEU A 497 -18.72 -21.33 -4.47
CA LEU A 497 -18.54 -19.89 -4.70
C LEU A 497 -19.78 -19.16 -4.22
N LYS A 498 -19.62 -18.17 -3.34
CA LYS A 498 -20.73 -17.43 -2.74
C LYS A 498 -20.51 -15.92 -2.80
N ASP A 499 -21.60 -15.19 -2.96
CA ASP A 499 -21.62 -13.72 -2.82
C ASP A 499 -21.58 -13.30 -1.32
N PRO A 500 -21.53 -11.98 -1.03
CA PRO A 500 -21.48 -11.48 0.35
C PRO A 500 -22.71 -11.82 1.20
N ASP A 501 -23.85 -12.14 0.58
CA ASP A 501 -25.10 -12.55 1.25
C ASP A 501 -25.19 -14.09 1.41
N ALA A 502 -24.11 -14.81 1.06
CA ALA A 502 -24.00 -16.26 1.08
C ALA A 502 -24.88 -17.00 0.06
N ASN A 503 -25.36 -16.32 -0.99
CA ASN A 503 -25.99 -16.99 -2.14
C ASN A 503 -24.92 -17.77 -2.92
N ILE A 504 -25.25 -18.98 -3.37
CA ILE A 504 -24.31 -19.85 -4.12
C ILE A 504 -24.39 -19.51 -5.62
N LEU A 505 -23.25 -19.20 -6.23
CA LEU A 505 -23.11 -18.87 -7.65
C LEU A 505 -22.72 -20.08 -8.49
N ASP A 506 -21.79 -20.88 -7.97
CA ASP A 506 -21.32 -22.11 -8.58
C ASP A 506 -20.77 -23.07 -7.51
N ALA A 507 -20.59 -24.33 -7.89
CA ALA A 507 -19.99 -25.36 -7.06
C ALA A 507 -18.96 -26.19 -7.83
N ALA A 508 -18.06 -26.86 -7.10
CA ALA A 508 -17.15 -27.86 -7.68
C ALA A 508 -17.12 -29.11 -6.80
N GLY A 509 -17.48 -30.26 -7.39
CA GLY A 509 -17.54 -31.54 -6.69
C GLY A 509 -18.85 -31.80 -5.95
N ASP A 510 -19.00 -33.01 -5.42
CA ASP A 510 -20.19 -33.52 -4.73
C ASP A 510 -19.91 -34.01 -3.30
N GLY A 511 -18.75 -33.68 -2.74
CA GLY A 511 -18.26 -34.18 -1.45
C GLY A 511 -17.54 -35.53 -1.54
N GLY A 512 -17.43 -36.11 -2.73
CA GLY A 512 -16.62 -37.29 -3.02
C GLY A 512 -15.20 -36.99 -3.50
N PRO A 513 -14.51 -38.00 -4.08
CA PRO A 513 -13.27 -37.82 -4.82
C PRO A 513 -13.36 -36.74 -5.91
N ALA A 514 -12.25 -36.06 -6.22
CA ALA A 514 -12.23 -35.13 -7.34
C ALA A 514 -12.62 -35.84 -8.64
N PHE A 515 -13.49 -35.21 -9.45
CA PHE A 515 -14.04 -35.85 -10.64
C PHE A 515 -13.00 -36.12 -11.73
N ALA A 516 -11.93 -35.33 -11.75
CA ALA A 516 -10.84 -35.45 -12.71
C ALA A 516 -9.52 -34.92 -12.12
N GLY A 517 -8.44 -35.05 -12.89
CA GLY A 517 -7.10 -34.61 -12.48
C GLY A 517 -6.39 -35.62 -11.55
N GLY A 518 -5.46 -35.11 -10.75
CA GLY A 518 -4.68 -35.87 -9.78
C GLY A 518 -3.38 -36.46 -10.32
N PRO A 519 -2.65 -37.23 -9.49
CA PRO A 519 -1.33 -37.75 -9.85
C PRO A 519 -1.43 -38.93 -10.84
N SER A 520 -0.70 -38.85 -11.95
CA SER A 520 -0.59 -39.92 -12.94
C SER A 520 0.76 -39.86 -13.68
N GLY A 521 1.48 -41.00 -13.71
CA GLY A 521 2.70 -41.13 -14.50
C GLY A 521 3.86 -40.22 -14.09
N GLY A 522 3.94 -39.83 -12.81
CA GLY A 522 4.95 -38.89 -12.29
C GLY A 522 4.62 -37.43 -12.56
N LYS A 523 3.37 -37.14 -12.95
CA LYS A 523 2.82 -35.80 -13.13
C LYS A 523 1.56 -35.63 -12.30
N VAL A 524 1.12 -34.40 -12.12
CA VAL A 524 -0.11 -34.01 -11.44
C VAL A 524 -0.93 -33.19 -12.42
N TYR A 525 -2.19 -33.58 -12.61
CA TYR A 525 -3.10 -32.93 -13.55
C TYR A 525 -4.17 -32.14 -12.78
N SER A 526 -4.54 -30.96 -13.25
CA SER A 526 -5.69 -30.23 -12.71
C SER A 526 -7.02 -30.83 -13.17
N MET A 527 -8.07 -30.50 -12.41
CA MET A 527 -9.46 -30.71 -12.75
C MET A 527 -9.99 -29.46 -13.45
N GLU A 528 -10.32 -29.57 -14.73
CA GLU A 528 -10.72 -28.47 -15.59
C GLU A 528 -12.22 -28.51 -15.92
N ARG A 529 -12.86 -27.35 -15.83
CA ARG A 529 -14.24 -27.10 -16.25
C ARG A 529 -14.33 -27.18 -17.77
N ASN A 530 -15.39 -27.75 -18.30
CA ASN A 530 -15.62 -27.76 -19.75
C ASN A 530 -15.88 -26.34 -20.30
N ASP A 531 -15.57 -26.11 -21.58
CA ASP A 531 -15.85 -24.84 -22.30
C ASP A 531 -17.31 -24.37 -22.15
N THR A 532 -18.24 -25.32 -22.16
CA THR A 532 -19.62 -25.08 -21.73
C THR A 532 -19.73 -25.60 -20.29
N PRO A 533 -19.70 -24.72 -19.27
CA PRO A 533 -19.37 -25.12 -17.91
C PRO A 533 -20.36 -26.10 -17.29
N GLY A 534 -21.65 -26.00 -17.57
CA GLY A 534 -22.66 -26.89 -16.98
C GLY A 534 -22.78 -26.74 -15.46
N ASP A 535 -23.20 -27.79 -14.76
CA ASP A 535 -23.34 -27.82 -13.30
C ASP A 535 -22.11 -28.44 -12.65
N GLY A 536 -21.40 -27.70 -11.79
CA GLY A 536 -20.12 -28.15 -11.21
C GLY A 536 -20.20 -29.11 -10.06
N ALA A 537 -21.42 -29.37 -9.58
CA ALA A 537 -21.69 -30.50 -8.73
C ALA A 537 -21.79 -31.84 -9.50
N THR A 538 -21.55 -31.86 -10.83
CA THR A 538 -21.67 -33.07 -11.66
C THR A 538 -20.40 -33.42 -12.42
N ASP A 539 -20.05 -34.71 -12.46
CA ASP A 539 -18.85 -35.23 -13.15
C ASP A 539 -18.80 -34.85 -14.65
N ALA A 540 -19.95 -34.78 -15.31
CA ALA A 540 -20.08 -34.45 -16.72
C ALA A 540 -19.58 -33.05 -17.10
N ALA A 541 -19.39 -32.18 -16.11
CA ALA A 541 -18.92 -30.81 -16.29
C ALA A 541 -17.39 -30.67 -16.24
N TRP A 542 -16.67 -31.74 -15.93
CA TRP A 542 -15.23 -31.70 -15.64
C TRP A 542 -14.44 -32.71 -16.49
N HIS A 543 -13.18 -32.38 -16.74
CA HIS A 543 -12.20 -33.27 -17.35
C HIS A 543 -10.80 -33.03 -16.76
N SER A 544 -9.84 -33.90 -17.07
CA SER A 544 -8.45 -33.69 -16.62
C SER A 544 -7.73 -32.85 -17.66
N CYS A 545 -6.86 -31.94 -17.24
CA CYS A 545 -5.98 -31.23 -18.16
C CYS A 545 -5.29 -32.21 -19.13
N SER A 546 -5.36 -31.92 -20.43
CA SER A 546 -4.89 -32.80 -21.49
C SER A 546 -3.58 -32.34 -22.14
N LEU A 547 -2.96 -31.28 -21.61
CA LEU A 547 -1.70 -30.75 -22.11
C LEU A 547 -0.52 -31.70 -21.89
N ASN A 548 0.56 -31.48 -22.66
CA ASN A 548 1.80 -32.26 -22.53
C ASN A 548 2.72 -31.71 -21.42
N GLU A 549 2.63 -30.41 -21.14
CA GLU A 549 3.37 -29.64 -20.15
C GLU A 549 2.44 -28.59 -19.55
N GLY A 550 2.77 -28.08 -18.36
CA GLY A 550 2.03 -27.01 -17.71
C GLY A 550 2.00 -25.72 -18.52
N GLY A 551 0.93 -24.95 -18.35
CA GLY A 551 0.70 -23.66 -18.98
C GLY A 551 1.73 -22.59 -18.61
N VAL A 552 1.56 -21.39 -19.17
CA VAL A 552 2.59 -20.34 -19.06
C VAL A 552 2.81 -19.85 -17.63
N ASN A 553 1.77 -19.88 -16.80
CA ASN A 553 1.80 -19.45 -15.41
C ASN A 553 2.25 -20.55 -14.44
N VAL A 554 2.43 -21.79 -14.91
CA VAL A 554 3.22 -22.80 -14.21
C VAL A 554 4.68 -22.46 -14.44
N THR A 555 5.47 -22.32 -13.37
CA THR A 555 6.87 -21.89 -13.49
C THR A 555 7.73 -22.98 -14.12
N GLU A 556 8.82 -22.57 -14.77
CA GLU A 556 9.64 -23.46 -15.62
C GLU A 556 10.12 -24.73 -14.91
N ALA A 557 10.41 -24.64 -13.61
CA ALA A 557 10.85 -25.77 -12.79
C ALA A 557 9.78 -26.88 -12.68
N PHE A 558 8.50 -26.51 -12.70
CA PHE A 558 7.40 -27.45 -12.43
C PHE A 558 6.55 -27.79 -13.67
N ARG A 559 6.76 -27.17 -14.84
CA ARG A 559 5.96 -27.44 -16.06
C ARG A 559 5.96 -28.91 -16.51
N ASN A 560 6.98 -29.68 -16.17
CA ASN A 560 7.03 -31.10 -16.50
C ASN A 560 6.27 -31.99 -15.50
N GLU A 561 5.96 -31.45 -14.32
CA GLU A 561 5.37 -32.16 -13.19
C GLU A 561 3.91 -31.76 -12.98
N ILE A 562 3.58 -30.47 -13.13
CA ILE A 562 2.23 -29.92 -12.99
C ILE A 562 1.67 -29.60 -14.37
N ILE A 563 0.56 -30.26 -14.71
CA ILE A 563 -0.15 -30.15 -15.98
C ILE A 563 -1.49 -29.46 -15.69
N ALA A 564 -1.47 -28.14 -15.85
CA ALA A 564 -2.56 -27.22 -15.52
C ALA A 564 -2.47 -25.95 -16.37
N THR A 565 -3.54 -25.16 -16.41
CA THR A 565 -3.67 -23.94 -17.23
C THR A 565 -4.02 -22.66 -16.46
N PRO A 566 -3.45 -22.39 -15.27
CA PRO A 566 -3.83 -21.22 -14.47
C PRO A 566 -3.67 -19.91 -15.27
N GLY A 567 -4.68 -19.06 -15.24
CA GLY A 567 -4.82 -17.81 -15.98
C GLY A 567 -5.01 -17.98 -17.49
N GLN A 568 -5.39 -19.18 -17.97
CA GLN A 568 -5.53 -19.49 -19.40
C GLN A 568 -6.79 -20.29 -19.71
N ALA A 569 -7.08 -20.47 -21.00
CA ALA A 569 -8.15 -21.37 -21.42
C ALA A 569 -7.81 -22.82 -21.08
N ASN A 570 -8.77 -23.51 -20.46
CA ASN A 570 -8.72 -24.94 -20.20
C ASN A 570 -8.42 -25.74 -21.47
N SER A 571 -7.86 -26.93 -21.27
CA SER A 571 -7.56 -27.84 -22.35
C SER A 571 -8.85 -28.39 -23.02
N PRO A 572 -8.76 -28.86 -24.27
CA PRO A 572 -9.92 -29.27 -25.06
C PRO A 572 -10.45 -30.69 -24.78
#